data_AF-A0A1I0U7D6-F1
#
_entry.id   AF-A0A1I0U7D6-F1
#
_cell.length_a   1.000
_cell.length_b   1.000
_cell.length_c   1.000
_cell.angle_alpha   90.00
_cell.angle_beta   90.00
_cell.angle_gamma   90.00
#
_symmetry.space_group_name_H-M   'P 1'
#
loop_
_entity.id
_entity.type
_entity.pdbx_description
1 polymer ?
#
loop_
_entity_poly.entity_id
_entity_poly.type
_entity_poly.pdbx_seq_one_letter_code
_entity_poly.pdbx_strand_id
1 'polypeptide(L)'
;MLNYSKKYAILIAYLVTLSQDLIDQAIEIHDRQMMILQSKGRKTQEEMQRENGKAVNEKVVHFADIGAALIQARDEGLDPFSTIEKVMPWDKIVASVEEAKKLARPMDYDYLDLLENRFTYLRKYTPALLKSLEFRSTKAAEPLLRALKTLNEMNKSGKRKVPDGAPLDFVPKRWEKHVYDEEGIINRHYYEMAALTELKNHIRSGDVSVVGSRLHKDFEDYLVPKDEWTTTNLKETRLAVRSSAEEYLEERRKALAERFTWISNNLDSLEGVNIEKAKLRVDRLEKNTPEDA
;
A
#
# COMPACT_ATOMS: atom_id res chain seq x y z
N MET A 1 -50.02 16.53 4.39
CA MET A 1 -48.83 16.89 5.19
C MET A 1 -48.29 15.63 5.86
N LEU A 2 -47.02 15.25 5.66
CA LEU A 2 -46.43 14.18 6.48
C LEU A 2 -46.55 14.53 7.97
N ASN A 3 -47.00 13.58 8.79
CA ASN A 3 -46.98 13.67 10.25
C ASN A 3 -45.55 14.00 10.71
N TYR A 4 -45.39 14.90 11.70
CA TYR A 4 -44.10 15.32 12.24
C TYR A 4 -43.18 14.13 12.58
N SER A 5 -43.70 13.06 13.17
CA SER A 5 -42.90 11.85 13.47
C SER A 5 -42.30 11.21 12.22
N LYS A 6 -43.05 11.17 11.10
CA LYS A 6 -42.54 10.64 9.83
C LYS A 6 -41.48 11.55 9.22
N LYS A 7 -41.66 12.88 9.32
CA LYS A 7 -40.66 13.85 8.84
C LYS A 7 -39.34 13.73 9.61
N TYR A 8 -39.41 13.64 10.94
CA TYR A 8 -38.22 13.47 11.79
C TYR A 8 -37.53 12.13 11.53
N ALA A 9 -38.29 11.03 11.37
CA ALA A 9 -37.72 9.74 11.04
C ALA A 9 -36.94 9.77 9.71
N ILE A 10 -37.52 10.40 8.66
CA ILE A 10 -36.84 10.56 7.37
C ILE A 10 -35.59 11.43 7.50
N LEU A 11 -35.66 12.53 8.26
CA LEU A 11 -34.52 13.43 8.47
C LEU A 11 -33.38 12.72 9.21
N ILE A 12 -33.68 11.96 10.26
CA ILE A 12 -32.69 11.18 11.00
C ILE A 12 -32.06 10.13 10.09
N ALA A 13 -32.86 9.37 9.34
CA ALA A 13 -32.34 8.38 8.40
C ALA A 13 -31.43 9.02 7.35
N TYR A 14 -31.80 10.19 6.82
CA TYR A 14 -30.97 10.94 5.89
C TYR A 14 -29.66 11.42 6.52
N LEU A 15 -29.70 11.98 7.74
CA LEU A 15 -28.50 12.44 8.44
C LEU A 15 -27.53 11.30 8.75
N VAL A 16 -28.03 10.11 9.11
CA VAL A 16 -27.20 8.91 9.32
C VAL A 16 -26.52 8.50 8.02
N THR A 17 -27.26 8.40 6.92
CA THR A 17 -26.71 8.07 5.60
C THR A 17 -25.69 9.11 5.14
N LEU A 18 -26.01 10.40 5.29
CA LEU A 18 -25.11 11.49 4.92
C LEU A 18 -23.82 11.44 5.76
N SER A 19 -23.91 11.16 7.05
CA SER A 19 -22.74 11.00 7.92
C SER A 19 -21.85 9.84 7.45
N GLN A 20 -22.45 8.70 7.08
CA GLN A 20 -21.73 7.55 6.55
C GLN A 20 -21.02 7.90 5.23
N ASP A 21 -21.73 8.53 4.29
CA ASP A 21 -21.19 8.94 3.00
C ASP A 21 -20.02 9.92 3.16
N LEU A 22 -20.11 10.88 4.09
CA LEU A 22 -19.04 11.84 4.36
C LEU A 22 -17.80 11.19 4.99
N ILE A 23 -17.99 10.21 5.87
CA ILE A 23 -16.88 9.44 6.45
C ILE A 23 -16.17 8.65 5.35
N ASP A 24 -16.92 7.95 4.50
CA ASP A 24 -16.39 7.16 3.40
C ASP A 24 -15.62 8.05 2.40
N GLN A 25 -16.17 9.23 2.07
CA GLN A 25 -15.48 10.23 1.24
C GLN A 25 -14.19 10.75 1.87
N ALA A 26 -14.15 10.96 3.20
CA ALA A 26 -12.93 11.39 3.88
C ALA A 26 -11.82 10.33 3.79
N ILE A 27 -12.19 9.05 3.89
CA ILE A 27 -11.26 7.92 3.71
C ILE A 27 -10.77 7.86 2.25
N GLU A 28 -11.66 8.03 1.27
CA GLU A 28 -11.30 8.06 -0.15
C GLU A 28 -10.33 9.21 -0.47
N ILE A 29 -10.57 10.41 0.11
CA ILE A 29 -9.66 11.55 -0.01
C ILE A 29 -8.28 11.17 0.55
N HIS A 30 -8.23 10.55 1.74
CA HIS A 30 -6.97 10.12 2.32
C HIS A 30 -6.23 9.13 1.41
N ASP A 31 -6.91 8.10 0.88
CA ASP A 31 -6.32 7.13 -0.04
C ASP A 31 -5.75 7.82 -1.29
N ARG A 32 -6.55 8.72 -1.90
CA ARG A 32 -6.13 9.49 -3.08
C ARG A 32 -4.91 10.37 -2.80
N GLN A 33 -4.87 11.04 -1.64
CA GLN A 33 -3.71 11.85 -1.25
C GLN A 33 -2.45 10.98 -1.06
N MET A 34 -2.57 9.79 -0.45
CA MET A 34 -1.45 8.85 -0.33
C MET A 34 -0.97 8.34 -1.70
N MET A 35 -1.88 8.06 -2.64
CA MET A 35 -1.49 7.69 -4.01
C MET A 35 -0.74 8.83 -4.72
N ILE A 36 -1.22 10.06 -4.60
CA ILE A 36 -0.58 11.25 -5.19
C ILE A 36 0.81 11.46 -4.59
N LEU A 37 0.96 11.30 -3.27
CA LEU A 37 2.24 11.41 -2.58
C LEU A 37 3.27 10.43 -3.18
N GLN A 38 2.92 9.14 -3.22
CA GLN A 38 3.81 8.09 -3.74
C GLN A 38 4.11 8.27 -5.23
N SER A 39 3.10 8.62 -6.03
CA SER A 39 3.29 8.87 -7.47
C SER A 39 4.24 10.04 -7.72
N LYS A 40 4.13 11.12 -6.94
CA LYS A 40 5.05 12.26 -7.05
C LYS A 40 6.47 11.89 -6.67
N GLY A 41 6.68 11.10 -5.61
CA GLY A 41 8.00 10.60 -5.23
C GLY A 41 8.66 9.81 -6.38
N ARG A 42 7.92 8.84 -6.94
CA ARG A 42 8.39 8.06 -8.11
C ARG A 42 8.71 8.95 -9.30
N LYS A 43 7.82 9.88 -9.64
CA LYS A 43 8.04 10.80 -10.77
C LYS A 43 9.28 11.67 -10.56
N THR A 44 9.51 12.19 -9.36
CA THR A 44 10.71 12.97 -9.04
C THR A 44 11.97 12.11 -9.18
N GLN A 45 11.93 10.85 -8.77
CA GLN A 45 13.03 9.91 -8.97
C GLN A 45 13.30 9.62 -10.46
N GLU A 46 12.25 9.36 -11.24
CA GLU A 46 12.34 9.15 -12.69
C GLU A 46 12.93 10.38 -13.41
N GLU A 47 12.50 11.58 -13.01
CA GLU A 47 13.01 12.84 -13.56
C GLU A 47 14.50 13.03 -13.26
N MET A 48 14.92 12.84 -12.01
CA MET A 48 16.35 12.89 -11.65
C MET A 48 17.17 11.85 -12.41
N GLN A 49 16.66 10.63 -12.58
CA GLN A 49 17.36 9.60 -13.35
C GLN A 49 17.51 9.99 -14.82
N ARG A 50 16.48 10.61 -15.40
CA ARG A 50 16.51 11.10 -16.78
C ARG A 50 17.52 12.23 -16.95
N GLU A 51 17.50 13.21 -16.05
CA GLU A 51 18.40 14.37 -16.08
C GLU A 51 19.86 13.97 -15.85
N ASN A 52 20.10 13.09 -14.88
CA ASN A 52 21.44 12.68 -14.47
C ASN A 52 21.99 11.49 -15.28
N GLY A 53 21.18 10.84 -16.12
CA GLY A 53 21.54 9.57 -16.75
C GLY A 53 22.86 9.58 -17.52
N LYS A 54 23.16 10.68 -18.23
CA LYS A 54 24.44 10.83 -18.94
C LYS A 54 25.62 10.91 -17.96
N ALA A 55 25.49 11.73 -16.92
CA ALA A 55 26.53 11.91 -15.91
C ALA A 55 26.75 10.62 -15.11
N VAL A 56 25.68 9.91 -14.74
CA VAL A 56 25.77 8.60 -14.08
C VAL A 56 26.52 7.60 -14.95
N ASN A 57 26.17 7.50 -16.24
CA ASN A 57 26.87 6.60 -17.16
C ASN A 57 28.35 6.94 -17.29
N GLU A 58 28.69 8.23 -17.38
CA GLU A 58 30.08 8.68 -17.40
C GLU A 58 30.86 8.22 -16.15
N LYS A 59 30.27 8.35 -14.95
CA LYS A 59 30.93 7.88 -13.71
C LYS A 59 31.04 6.37 -13.65
N VAL A 60 30.06 5.63 -14.15
CA VAL A 60 30.14 4.16 -14.26
C VAL A 60 31.32 3.75 -15.14
N VAL A 61 31.52 4.40 -16.29
CA VAL A 61 32.68 4.16 -17.16
C VAL A 61 33.99 4.49 -16.45
N HIS A 62 34.10 5.68 -15.83
CA HIS A 62 35.30 6.06 -15.08
C HIS A 62 35.66 5.03 -13.99
N PHE A 63 34.68 4.55 -13.22
CA PHE A 63 34.95 3.56 -12.17
C PHE A 63 35.24 2.17 -12.71
N ALA A 64 34.68 1.79 -13.87
CA ALA A 64 35.04 0.55 -14.54
C ALA A 64 36.50 0.58 -15.00
N ASP A 65 36.95 1.70 -15.59
CA ASP A 65 38.33 1.87 -16.06
C ASP A 65 39.33 1.89 -14.90
N ILE A 66 39.00 2.60 -13.80
CA ILE A 66 39.80 2.59 -12.56
C ILE A 66 39.86 1.18 -11.96
N GLY A 67 38.72 0.47 -11.93
CA GLY A 67 38.65 -0.91 -11.45
C GLY A 67 39.50 -1.86 -12.28
N ALA A 68 39.48 -1.72 -13.61
CA ALA A 68 40.31 -2.50 -14.52
C ALA A 68 41.81 -2.22 -14.30
N ALA A 69 42.20 -0.96 -14.12
CA ALA A 69 43.58 -0.58 -13.79
C ALA A 69 44.06 -1.20 -12.46
N LEU A 70 43.19 -1.23 -11.45
CA LEU A 70 43.49 -1.87 -10.16
C LEU A 70 43.67 -3.39 -10.28
N ILE A 71 42.84 -4.05 -11.08
CA ILE A 71 42.96 -5.48 -11.37
C ILE A 71 44.29 -5.75 -12.10
N GLN A 72 44.60 -4.99 -13.14
CA GLN A 72 45.86 -5.11 -13.87
C GLN A 72 47.08 -4.90 -12.96
N ALA A 73 47.06 -3.84 -12.14
CA ALA A 73 48.17 -3.56 -11.24
C ALA A 73 48.43 -4.73 -10.27
N ARG A 74 47.36 -5.36 -9.78
CA ARG A 74 47.46 -6.54 -8.91
C ARG A 74 48.02 -7.75 -9.64
N ASP A 75 47.54 -8.02 -10.85
CA ASP A 75 47.92 -9.21 -11.62
C ASP A 75 49.36 -9.13 -12.14
N GLU A 76 49.82 -7.93 -12.52
CA GLU A 76 51.15 -7.67 -13.07
C GLU A 76 52.17 -7.21 -12.01
N GLY A 77 51.76 -7.04 -10.75
CA GLY A 77 52.61 -6.57 -9.66
C GLY A 77 53.10 -5.12 -9.84
N LEU A 78 52.30 -4.27 -10.50
CA LEU A 78 52.61 -2.86 -10.74
C LEU A 78 52.13 -1.98 -9.57
N ASP A 79 52.66 -0.76 -9.50
CA ASP A 79 52.16 0.25 -8.55
C ASP A 79 50.71 0.66 -8.90
N PRO A 80 49.75 0.51 -7.97
CA PRO A 80 48.34 0.81 -8.24
C PRO A 80 48.08 2.28 -8.60
N PHE A 81 48.75 3.22 -7.93
CA PHE A 81 48.54 4.65 -8.18
C PHE A 81 49.06 5.06 -9.56
N SER A 82 50.27 4.61 -9.91
CA SER A 82 50.86 4.85 -11.23
C SER A 82 50.04 4.22 -12.37
N THR A 83 49.38 3.09 -12.11
CA THR A 83 48.54 2.41 -13.12
C THR A 83 47.20 3.12 -13.30
N ILE A 84 46.60 3.61 -12.21
CA ILE A 84 45.38 4.42 -12.25
C ILE A 84 45.63 5.77 -12.94
N GLU A 85 46.74 6.45 -12.66
CA GLU A 85 47.06 7.76 -13.25
C GLU A 85 47.28 7.70 -14.77
N LYS A 86 47.61 6.52 -15.32
CA LYS A 86 47.65 6.29 -16.78
C LYS A 86 46.26 6.31 -17.42
N VAL A 87 45.22 5.91 -16.67
CA VAL A 87 43.83 5.94 -17.12
C VAL A 87 43.25 7.34 -16.97
N MET A 88 43.44 7.95 -15.81
CA MET A 88 42.88 9.26 -15.49
C MET A 88 43.77 10.02 -14.50
N PRO A 89 44.07 11.31 -14.74
CA PRO A 89 44.78 12.14 -13.78
C PRO A 89 44.10 12.16 -12.39
N TRP A 90 44.90 12.19 -11.32
CA TRP A 90 44.40 12.07 -9.94
C TRP A 90 43.38 13.16 -9.57
N ASP A 91 43.59 14.39 -10.01
CA ASP A 91 42.66 15.51 -9.82
C ASP A 91 41.29 15.25 -10.45
N LYS A 92 41.25 14.63 -11.64
CA LYS A 92 40.01 14.22 -12.28
C LYS A 92 39.32 13.07 -11.57
N ILE A 93 40.07 12.14 -10.97
CA ILE A 93 39.50 11.06 -10.15
C ILE A 93 38.81 11.64 -8.93
N VAL A 94 39.47 12.56 -8.22
CA VAL A 94 38.89 13.25 -7.06
C VAL A 94 37.61 13.99 -7.46
N ALA A 95 37.63 14.74 -8.57
CA ALA A 95 36.44 15.41 -9.09
C ALA A 95 35.32 14.42 -9.46
N SER A 96 35.66 13.32 -10.13
CA SER A 96 34.72 12.26 -10.53
C SER A 96 34.06 11.57 -9.33
N VAL A 97 34.82 11.35 -8.24
CA VAL A 97 34.29 10.81 -6.97
C VAL A 97 33.33 11.78 -6.30
N GLU A 98 33.68 13.06 -6.22
CA GLU A 98 32.80 14.08 -5.62
C GLU A 98 31.51 14.30 -6.43
N GLU A 99 31.59 14.24 -7.75
CA GLU A 99 30.40 14.26 -8.62
C GLU A 99 29.56 12.99 -8.45
N ALA A 100 30.18 11.80 -8.39
CA ALA A 100 29.46 10.56 -8.17
C ALA A 100 28.73 10.54 -6.82
N LYS A 101 29.33 11.07 -5.75
CA LYS A 101 28.67 11.22 -4.43
C LYS A 101 27.44 12.10 -4.50
N LYS A 102 27.45 13.17 -5.31
CA LYS A 102 26.29 14.05 -5.51
C LYS A 102 25.19 13.41 -6.35
N LEU A 103 25.55 12.54 -7.29
CA LEU A 103 24.63 11.81 -8.16
C LEU A 103 24.07 10.55 -7.50
N ALA A 104 24.79 10.00 -6.54
CA ALA A 104 24.43 8.75 -5.86
C ALA A 104 23.08 8.88 -5.16
N ARG A 105 22.21 7.92 -5.43
CA ARG A 105 20.96 7.69 -4.70
C ARG A 105 21.21 6.68 -3.57
N PRO A 106 20.30 6.56 -2.59
CA PRO A 106 20.36 5.47 -1.61
C PRO A 106 20.54 4.11 -2.30
N MET A 107 21.25 3.18 -1.67
CA MET A 107 21.62 1.89 -2.27
C MET A 107 20.42 1.02 -2.66
N ASP A 108 19.32 1.12 -1.91
CA ASP A 108 18.07 0.43 -2.23
C ASP A 108 17.22 1.17 -3.29
N TYR A 109 17.71 2.33 -3.73
CA TYR A 109 17.17 3.14 -4.82
C TYR A 109 15.68 3.48 -4.61
N ASP A 110 15.30 3.79 -3.37
CA ASP A 110 13.94 4.19 -3.01
C ASP A 110 13.68 5.68 -3.30
N TYR A 111 12.40 6.08 -3.39
CA TYR A 111 11.92 7.46 -3.51
C TYR A 111 11.51 8.09 -2.18
N LEU A 112 11.47 7.33 -1.08
CA LEU A 112 10.91 7.82 0.18
C LEU A 112 11.64 9.06 0.71
N ASP A 113 12.96 9.14 0.55
CA ASP A 113 13.75 10.34 0.89
C ASP A 113 13.27 11.60 0.15
N LEU A 114 12.68 11.46 -1.04
CA LEU A 114 12.17 12.57 -1.85
C LEU A 114 10.81 13.10 -1.40
N LEU A 115 10.15 12.43 -0.45
CA LEU A 115 8.81 12.79 0.01
C LEU A 115 8.79 13.93 1.03
N GLU A 116 9.93 14.30 1.63
CA GLU A 116 9.99 15.28 2.71
C GLU A 116 9.32 16.62 2.34
N ASN A 117 9.60 17.11 1.14
CA ASN A 117 9.05 18.37 0.61
C ASN A 117 7.52 18.33 0.41
N ARG A 118 6.89 17.17 0.56
CA ARG A 118 5.44 16.97 0.39
C ARG A 118 4.70 16.82 1.71
N PHE A 119 5.41 16.65 2.82
CA PHE A 119 4.83 16.51 4.15
C PHE A 119 3.84 17.63 4.49
N THR A 120 4.19 18.88 4.18
CA THR A 120 3.34 20.06 4.44
C THR A 120 1.98 19.99 3.76
N TYR A 121 1.84 19.30 2.63
CA TYR A 121 0.55 19.13 1.97
C TYR A 121 -0.36 18.18 2.74
N LEU A 122 0.19 17.09 3.29
CA LEU A 122 -0.56 16.15 4.12
C LEU A 122 -1.08 16.82 5.39
N ARG A 123 -0.22 17.62 6.02
CA ARG A 123 -0.53 18.38 7.24
C ARG A 123 -1.73 19.30 7.14
N LYS A 124 -2.16 19.68 5.93
CA LYS A 124 -3.36 20.51 5.72
C LYS A 124 -4.65 19.80 6.13
N TYR A 125 -4.71 18.48 6.05
CA TYR A 125 -5.93 17.72 6.32
C TYR A 125 -5.77 16.62 7.39
N THR A 126 -4.56 16.07 7.57
CA THR A 126 -4.34 14.93 8.48
C THR A 126 -4.72 15.22 9.94
N PRO A 127 -4.51 16.44 10.52
CA PRO A 127 -4.98 16.71 11.87
C PRO A 127 -6.50 16.67 12.01
N ALA A 128 -7.22 17.15 10.99
CA ALA A 128 -8.68 17.12 10.98
C ALA A 128 -9.21 15.69 10.81
N LEU A 129 -8.59 14.91 9.91
CA LEU A 129 -8.93 13.49 9.72
C LEU A 129 -8.80 12.70 11.03
N LEU A 130 -7.63 12.78 11.69
CA LEU A 130 -7.35 12.04 12.93
C LEU A 130 -8.15 12.54 14.14
N LYS A 131 -8.64 13.77 14.09
CA LYS A 131 -9.51 14.34 15.13
C LYS A 131 -10.96 13.92 14.95
N SER A 132 -11.44 13.89 13.71
CA SER A 132 -12.86 13.73 13.38
C SER A 132 -13.29 12.28 13.23
N LEU A 133 -12.37 11.37 12.87
CA LEU A 133 -12.68 9.96 12.69
C LEU A 133 -12.18 9.13 13.88
N GLU A 134 -12.99 8.16 14.28
CA GLU A 134 -12.62 7.13 15.26
C GLU A 134 -12.22 5.86 14.51
N PHE A 135 -10.98 5.42 14.73
CA PHE A 135 -10.42 4.21 14.15
C PHE A 135 -10.41 3.09 15.19
N ARG A 136 -10.79 1.89 14.78
CA ARG A 136 -10.66 0.64 15.55
C ARG A 136 -9.78 -0.31 14.78
N SER A 137 -9.17 -1.28 15.47
CA SER A 137 -8.28 -2.24 14.82
C SER A 137 -8.42 -3.64 15.35
N THR A 138 -8.00 -4.59 14.54
CA THR A 138 -7.62 -5.92 15.01
C THR A 138 -6.41 -5.82 15.95
N LYS A 139 -6.11 -6.91 16.67
CA LYS A 139 -4.91 -6.99 17.53
C LYS A 139 -3.62 -6.77 16.74
N ALA A 140 -3.58 -7.18 15.47
CA ALA A 140 -2.41 -7.06 14.61
C ALA A 140 -2.07 -5.59 14.30
N ALA A 141 -3.09 -4.73 14.11
CA ALA A 141 -2.92 -3.32 13.78
C ALA A 141 -2.97 -2.38 15.02
N GLU A 142 -2.96 -2.92 16.23
CA GLU A 142 -2.94 -2.12 17.46
C GLU A 142 -1.72 -1.18 17.57
N PRO A 143 -0.49 -1.58 17.17
CA PRO A 143 0.66 -0.67 17.16
C PRO A 143 0.43 0.59 16.33
N LEU A 144 -0.24 0.45 15.18
CA LEU A 144 -0.61 1.58 14.33
C LEU A 144 -1.61 2.50 15.04
N LEU A 145 -2.65 1.96 15.68
CA LEU A 145 -3.63 2.78 16.41
C LEU A 145 -2.99 3.59 17.53
N ARG A 146 -2.04 3.00 18.27
CA ARG A 146 -1.26 3.73 19.28
C ARG A 146 -0.43 4.85 18.65
N ALA A 147 0.15 4.62 17.47
CA ALA A 147 0.89 5.64 16.75
C ALA A 147 -0.02 6.79 16.27
N LEU A 148 -1.19 6.49 15.71
CA LEU A 148 -2.18 7.49 15.30
C LEU A 148 -2.69 8.30 16.49
N LYS A 149 -2.89 7.67 17.65
CA LYS A 149 -3.24 8.35 18.89
C LYS A 149 -2.14 9.31 19.33
N THR A 150 -0.88 8.87 19.29
CA THR A 150 0.31 9.71 19.56
C THR A 150 0.34 10.92 18.62
N LEU A 151 0.09 10.72 17.32
CA LEU A 151 0.02 11.81 16.34
C LEU A 151 -1.12 12.79 16.64
N ASN A 152 -2.30 12.29 17.01
CA ASN A 152 -3.43 13.13 17.38
C ASN A 152 -3.14 13.97 18.64
N GLU A 153 -2.48 13.39 19.64
CA GLU A 153 -2.03 14.09 20.85
C GLU A 153 -0.98 15.17 20.51
N MET A 154 0.01 14.83 19.69
CA MET A 154 1.00 15.80 19.19
C MET A 154 0.35 16.96 18.42
N ASN A 155 -0.68 16.67 17.63
CA ASN A 155 -1.46 17.69 16.91
C ASN A 155 -2.19 18.63 17.85
N LYS A 156 -2.80 18.10 18.92
CA LYS A 156 -3.51 18.90 19.93
C LYS A 156 -2.55 19.76 20.76
N SER A 157 -1.40 19.21 21.14
CA SER A 157 -0.44 19.89 22.01
C SER A 157 0.59 20.76 21.25
N GLY A 158 0.59 20.72 19.91
CA GLY A 158 1.58 21.43 19.10
C GLY A 158 3.02 20.91 19.24
N LYS A 159 3.22 19.70 19.78
CA LYS A 159 4.56 19.13 19.98
C LYS A 159 5.24 18.93 18.63
N ARG A 160 6.50 19.39 18.52
CA ARG A 160 7.28 19.28 17.27
C ARG A 160 8.04 17.96 17.14
N LYS A 161 8.49 17.39 18.25
CA LYS A 161 9.20 16.11 18.30
C LYS A 161 8.26 14.97 18.64
N VAL A 162 8.54 13.79 18.09
CA VAL A 162 7.87 12.55 18.50
C VAL A 162 8.33 12.23 19.94
N PRO A 163 7.41 11.92 20.87
CA PRO A 163 7.77 11.58 22.25
C PRO A 163 8.60 10.31 22.36
N ASP A 164 9.42 10.23 23.41
CA ASP A 164 10.12 9.00 23.78
C ASP A 164 9.09 7.90 24.10
N GLY A 165 9.33 6.69 23.59
CA GLY A 165 8.41 5.56 23.73
C GLY A 165 7.21 5.59 22.78
N ALA A 166 7.20 6.46 21.76
CA ALA A 166 6.24 6.36 20.68
C ALA A 166 6.31 4.97 20.01
N PRO A 167 5.17 4.36 19.63
CA PRO A 167 5.16 3.03 19.02
C PRO A 167 5.95 3.03 17.71
N LEU A 168 6.79 2.02 17.49
CA LEU A 168 7.57 1.88 16.25
C LEU A 168 7.30 0.56 15.53
N ASP A 169 6.63 -0.39 16.19
CA ASP A 169 6.34 -1.73 15.63
C ASP A 169 5.43 -1.70 14.40
N PHE A 170 4.72 -0.59 14.17
CA PHE A 170 3.89 -0.41 12.98
C PHE A 170 4.71 -0.01 11.74
N VAL A 171 5.96 0.47 11.92
CA VAL A 171 6.77 1.03 10.84
C VAL A 171 7.30 -0.11 9.97
N PRO A 172 6.95 -0.17 8.67
CA PRO A 172 7.51 -1.18 7.79
C PRO A 172 9.01 -0.98 7.61
N LYS A 173 9.78 -2.07 7.42
CA LYS A 173 11.24 -2.03 7.18
C LYS A 173 11.70 -0.99 6.16
N ARG A 174 10.91 -0.80 5.09
CA ARG A 174 11.18 0.18 4.04
C ARG A 174 11.25 1.62 4.57
N TRP A 175 10.48 1.94 5.60
CA TRP A 175 10.42 3.24 6.24
C TRP A 175 11.44 3.40 7.38
N GLU A 176 11.89 2.32 8.03
CA GLU A 176 12.75 2.37 9.22
C GLU A 176 13.96 3.30 9.05
N LYS A 177 14.72 3.14 7.95
CA LYS A 177 15.91 3.96 7.63
C LYS A 177 15.64 5.47 7.45
N HIS A 178 14.38 5.86 7.27
CA HIS A 178 13.97 7.26 7.16
C HIS A 178 13.33 7.77 8.46
N VAL A 179 12.73 6.88 9.24
CA VAL A 179 12.12 7.22 10.52
C VAL A 179 13.18 7.49 11.57
N TYR A 180 14.31 6.79 11.54
CA TYR A 180 15.48 7.12 12.37
C TYR A 180 16.44 8.03 11.60
N ASP A 181 16.93 9.08 12.26
CA ASP A 181 18.13 9.77 11.79
C ASP A 181 19.42 9.09 12.29
N GLU A 182 20.57 9.59 11.86
CA GLU A 182 21.90 9.05 12.20
C GLU A 182 22.19 9.06 13.72
N GLU A 183 21.48 9.88 14.49
CA GLU A 183 21.58 9.99 15.95
C GLU A 183 20.56 9.10 16.68
N GLY A 184 19.75 8.34 15.92
CA GLY A 184 18.68 7.47 16.45
C GLY A 184 17.43 8.24 16.89
N ILE A 185 17.32 9.52 16.56
CA ILE A 185 16.16 10.36 16.87
C ILE A 185 15.08 10.13 15.79
N ILE A 186 13.82 10.10 16.24
CA ILE A 186 12.69 9.87 15.34
C ILE A 186 12.43 11.14 14.50
N ASN A 187 12.58 11.02 13.18
CA ASN A 187 12.12 12.02 12.23
C ASN A 187 10.59 12.02 12.15
N ARG A 188 9.98 13.09 12.66
CA ARG A 188 8.52 13.25 12.69
C ARG A 188 7.88 13.13 11.30
N HIS A 189 8.48 13.70 10.27
CA HIS A 189 7.87 13.76 8.94
C HIS A 189 7.70 12.35 8.39
N TYR A 190 8.76 11.54 8.45
CA TYR A 190 8.73 10.15 8.00
C TYR A 190 7.87 9.27 8.90
N TYR A 191 7.89 9.48 10.22
CA TYR A 191 7.01 8.76 11.15
C TYR A 191 5.52 9.00 10.82
N GLU A 192 5.11 10.25 10.60
CA GLU A 192 3.72 10.58 10.26
C GLU A 192 3.36 10.10 8.85
N MET A 193 4.24 10.21 7.86
CA MET A 193 4.01 9.66 6.51
C MET A 193 3.89 8.12 6.50
N ALA A 194 4.71 7.44 7.30
CA ALA A 194 4.63 5.99 7.48
C ALA A 194 3.28 5.62 8.10
N ALA A 195 2.88 6.29 9.20
CA ALA A 195 1.61 6.00 9.88
C ALA A 195 0.40 6.24 8.98
N LEU A 196 0.43 7.30 8.17
CA LEU A 196 -0.63 7.61 7.21
C LEU A 196 -0.67 6.62 6.04
N THR A 197 0.49 6.14 5.59
CA THR A 197 0.56 5.09 4.56
C THR A 197 0.00 3.77 5.10
N GLU A 198 0.37 3.39 6.32
CA GLU A 198 -0.13 2.18 6.96
C GLU A 198 -1.61 2.28 7.32
N LEU A 199 -2.11 3.45 7.71
CA LEU A 199 -3.55 3.67 7.89
C LEU A 199 -4.34 3.32 6.64
N LYS A 200 -3.92 3.82 5.47
CA LYS A 200 -4.51 3.44 4.18
C LYS A 200 -4.46 1.93 3.96
N ASN A 201 -3.29 1.31 4.18
CA ASN A 201 -3.09 -0.12 3.90
C ASN A 201 -3.98 -0.99 4.79
N HIS A 202 -4.04 -0.69 6.09
CA HIS A 202 -4.81 -1.45 7.05
C HIS A 202 -6.32 -1.24 6.88
N ILE A 203 -6.79 -0.05 6.52
CA ILE A 203 -8.21 0.16 6.14
C ILE A 203 -8.57 -0.71 4.93
N ARG A 204 -7.70 -0.78 3.92
CA ARG A 204 -7.94 -1.59 2.72
C ARG A 204 -7.93 -3.09 3.00
N SER A 205 -7.09 -3.53 3.94
CA SER A 205 -7.02 -4.94 4.34
C SER A 205 -8.16 -5.38 5.27
N GLY A 206 -8.88 -4.43 5.88
CA GLY A 206 -9.88 -4.71 6.91
C GLY A 206 -9.33 -4.81 8.34
N ASP A 207 -8.01 -4.67 8.53
CA ASP A 207 -7.39 -4.65 9.85
C ASP A 207 -7.71 -3.40 10.68
N VAL A 208 -8.06 -2.30 10.01
CA VAL A 208 -8.54 -1.07 10.64
C VAL A 208 -9.94 -0.76 10.13
N SER A 209 -10.88 -0.60 11.04
CA SER A 209 -12.24 -0.17 10.78
C SER A 209 -12.46 1.28 11.23
N VAL A 210 -13.41 1.96 10.59
CA VAL A 210 -13.76 3.35 10.87
C VAL A 210 -15.19 3.40 11.39
N VAL A 211 -15.35 3.89 12.61
CA VAL A 211 -16.67 3.96 13.25
C VAL A 211 -17.58 4.90 12.48
N GLY A 212 -18.79 4.44 12.18
CA GLY A 212 -19.78 5.19 11.41
C GLY A 212 -19.54 5.18 9.89
N SER A 213 -18.52 4.48 9.39
CA SER A 213 -18.36 4.21 7.95
C SER A 213 -19.42 3.21 7.47
N ARG A 214 -19.75 3.22 6.17
CA ARG A 214 -20.53 2.14 5.55
C ARG A 214 -19.63 1.11 4.86
N LEU A 215 -18.53 1.55 4.26
CA LEU A 215 -17.63 0.74 3.44
C LEU A 215 -16.40 0.18 4.18
N HIS A 216 -16.10 0.71 5.36
CA HIS A 216 -14.92 0.36 6.16
C HIS A 216 -15.30 0.04 7.62
N LYS A 217 -16.40 -0.69 7.82
CA LYS A 217 -16.83 -1.15 9.14
C LYS A 217 -15.95 -2.28 9.67
N ASP A 218 -16.12 -2.60 10.94
CA ASP A 218 -15.65 -3.87 11.48
C ASP A 218 -16.28 -5.02 10.68
N PHE A 219 -15.54 -6.11 10.49
CA PHE A 219 -16.03 -7.25 9.73
C PHE A 219 -17.33 -7.81 10.32
N GLU A 220 -17.40 -7.89 11.66
CA GLU A 220 -18.58 -8.40 12.37
C GLU A 220 -19.82 -7.51 12.16
N ASP A 221 -19.64 -6.21 11.91
CA ASP A 221 -20.74 -5.26 11.66
C ASP A 221 -21.37 -5.39 10.27
N TYR A 222 -20.77 -6.18 9.36
CA TYR A 222 -21.39 -6.56 8.09
C TYR A 222 -22.26 -7.82 8.22
N LEU A 223 -22.09 -8.56 9.29
CA LEU A 223 -22.77 -9.83 9.52
C LEU A 223 -24.05 -9.62 10.32
N VAL A 224 -24.93 -10.61 10.27
CA VAL A 224 -26.03 -10.70 11.23
C VAL A 224 -25.42 -11.01 12.60
N PRO A 225 -25.76 -10.24 13.65
CA PRO A 225 -25.26 -10.50 15.00
C PRO A 225 -25.50 -11.95 15.41
N LYS A 226 -24.52 -12.57 16.06
CA LYS A 226 -24.57 -13.99 16.42
C LYS A 226 -25.82 -14.35 17.23
N ASP A 227 -26.21 -13.48 18.16
CA ASP A 227 -27.39 -13.70 19.01
C ASP A 227 -28.69 -13.67 18.18
N GLU A 228 -28.79 -12.74 17.23
CA GLU A 228 -29.91 -12.66 16.29
C GLU A 228 -29.94 -13.89 15.36
N TRP A 229 -28.78 -14.31 14.86
CA TRP A 229 -28.67 -15.51 14.04
C TRP A 229 -29.12 -16.77 14.78
N THR A 230 -28.72 -16.95 16.04
CA THR A 230 -29.12 -18.14 16.84
C THR A 230 -30.62 -18.22 17.13
N THR A 231 -31.30 -17.07 17.14
CA THR A 231 -32.75 -17.01 17.37
C THR A 231 -33.55 -17.03 16.06
N THR A 232 -32.88 -16.93 14.91
CA THR A 232 -33.51 -16.94 13.60
C THR A 232 -34.03 -18.33 13.24
N ASN A 233 -35.31 -18.43 12.88
CA ASN A 233 -35.89 -19.66 12.37
C ASN A 233 -35.34 -19.96 10.97
N LEU A 234 -34.39 -20.89 10.89
CA LEU A 234 -33.72 -21.28 9.65
C LEU A 234 -34.69 -21.71 8.54
N LYS A 235 -35.88 -22.24 8.89
CA LYS A 235 -36.91 -22.65 7.93
C LYS A 235 -37.63 -21.48 7.24
N GLU A 236 -37.58 -20.29 7.84
CA GLU A 236 -38.19 -19.07 7.30
C GLU A 236 -37.19 -18.21 6.51
N THR A 237 -35.90 -18.58 6.54
CA THR A 237 -34.89 -17.89 5.75
C THR A 237 -35.07 -18.20 4.27
N ARG A 238 -34.96 -17.18 3.40
CA ARG A 238 -34.98 -17.35 1.94
C ARG A 238 -33.59 -17.70 1.39
N LEU A 239 -32.73 -18.27 2.22
CA LEU A 239 -31.36 -18.61 1.83
C LEU A 239 -31.41 -19.84 0.90
N ALA A 240 -30.78 -19.71 -0.27
CA ALA A 240 -30.72 -20.78 -1.27
C ALA A 240 -29.68 -21.87 -0.93
N VAL A 241 -29.13 -21.86 0.28
CA VAL A 241 -28.04 -22.74 0.74
C VAL A 241 -28.46 -23.48 2.00
N ARG A 242 -27.87 -24.67 2.21
CA ARG A 242 -28.04 -25.43 3.44
C ARG A 242 -27.55 -24.63 4.65
N SER A 243 -28.19 -24.82 5.80
CA SER A 243 -27.86 -24.12 7.04
C SER A 243 -26.69 -24.75 7.81
N SER A 244 -26.27 -25.97 7.47
CA SER A 244 -25.04 -26.60 7.97
C SER A 244 -23.90 -26.39 6.99
N ALA A 245 -22.74 -25.99 7.52
CA ALA A 245 -21.51 -25.85 6.74
C ALA A 245 -21.07 -27.20 6.16
N GLU A 246 -21.18 -28.28 6.92
CA GLU A 246 -20.84 -29.64 6.50
C GLU A 246 -21.74 -30.10 5.35
N GLU A 247 -23.06 -29.95 5.48
CA GLU A 247 -24.01 -30.31 4.42
C GLU A 247 -23.78 -29.48 3.15
N TYR A 248 -23.54 -28.17 3.31
CA TYR A 248 -23.22 -27.29 2.18
C TYR A 248 -21.92 -27.71 1.48
N LEU A 249 -20.86 -28.01 2.23
CA LEU A 249 -19.59 -28.42 1.66
C LEU A 249 -19.72 -29.76 0.94
N GLU A 250 -20.45 -30.73 1.50
CA GLU A 250 -20.65 -32.02 0.86
C GLU A 250 -21.47 -31.90 -0.43
N GLU A 251 -22.54 -31.08 -0.41
CA GLU A 251 -23.31 -30.75 -1.63
C GLU A 251 -22.42 -30.13 -2.70
N ARG A 252 -21.55 -29.17 -2.33
CA ARG A 252 -20.63 -28.50 -3.28
C ARG A 252 -19.56 -29.44 -3.81
N ARG A 253 -19.02 -30.34 -3.00
CA ARG A 253 -18.08 -31.38 -3.45
C ARG A 253 -18.74 -32.31 -4.44
N LYS A 254 -19.96 -32.77 -4.16
CA LYS A 254 -20.72 -33.64 -5.05
C LYS A 254 -21.01 -32.94 -6.38
N ALA A 255 -21.53 -31.72 -6.34
CA ALA A 255 -21.81 -30.93 -7.54
C ALA A 255 -20.53 -30.64 -8.36
N LEU A 256 -19.39 -30.41 -7.69
CA LEU A 256 -18.10 -30.24 -8.35
C LEU A 256 -17.64 -31.54 -9.03
N ALA A 257 -17.75 -32.69 -8.34
CA ALA A 257 -17.39 -34.00 -8.89
C ALA A 257 -18.26 -34.39 -10.10
N GLU A 258 -19.57 -34.13 -10.02
CA GLU A 258 -20.51 -34.34 -11.13
C GLU A 258 -20.14 -33.46 -12.33
N ARG A 259 -19.83 -32.17 -12.10
CA ARG A 259 -19.38 -31.26 -13.17
C ARG A 259 -18.05 -31.68 -13.77
N PHE A 260 -17.09 -32.10 -12.97
CA PHE A 260 -15.81 -32.63 -13.48
C PHE A 260 -16.02 -33.89 -14.32
N THR A 261 -16.88 -34.80 -13.86
CA THR A 261 -17.22 -36.01 -14.61
C THR A 261 -17.88 -35.66 -15.94
N TRP A 262 -18.83 -34.72 -15.91
CA TRP A 262 -19.47 -34.24 -17.12
C TRP A 262 -18.48 -33.58 -18.09
N ILE A 263 -17.60 -32.68 -17.62
CA ILE A 263 -16.56 -32.05 -18.45
C ILE A 263 -15.64 -33.12 -19.04
N SER A 264 -15.19 -34.09 -18.23
CA SER A 264 -14.31 -35.17 -18.70
C SER A 264 -14.97 -36.03 -19.79
N ASN A 265 -16.27 -36.27 -19.70
CA ASN A 265 -17.01 -37.08 -20.67
C ASN A 265 -17.36 -36.32 -21.96
N ASN A 266 -17.39 -34.99 -21.91
CA ASN A 266 -17.81 -34.13 -23.02
C ASN A 266 -16.66 -33.31 -23.61
N LEU A 267 -15.42 -33.59 -23.22
CA LEU A 267 -14.25 -32.77 -23.56
C LEU A 267 -14.11 -32.53 -25.07
N ASP A 268 -14.31 -33.58 -25.87
CA ASP A 268 -14.20 -33.55 -27.33
C ASP A 268 -15.33 -32.77 -28.02
N SER A 269 -16.38 -32.42 -27.27
CA SER A 269 -17.55 -31.69 -27.75
C SER A 269 -17.61 -30.24 -27.25
N LEU A 270 -16.66 -29.82 -26.40
CA LEU A 270 -16.62 -28.46 -25.87
C LEU A 270 -15.91 -27.52 -26.84
N GLU A 271 -16.66 -26.57 -27.38
CA GLU A 271 -16.11 -25.50 -28.21
C GLU A 271 -15.28 -24.53 -27.36
N GLY A 272 -14.07 -24.20 -27.83
CA GLY A 272 -13.18 -23.26 -27.15
C GLY A 272 -12.49 -23.80 -25.90
N VAL A 273 -12.49 -25.13 -25.66
CA VAL A 273 -11.79 -25.76 -24.53
C VAL A 273 -10.87 -26.85 -25.05
N ASN A 274 -9.57 -26.76 -24.74
CA ASN A 274 -8.58 -27.76 -25.15
C ASN A 274 -7.69 -28.15 -23.95
N ILE A 275 -7.41 -29.45 -23.78
CA ILE A 275 -6.47 -29.95 -22.77
C ILE A 275 -5.22 -30.49 -23.47
N GLU A 276 -4.12 -29.74 -23.37
CA GLU A 276 -2.80 -30.16 -23.86
C GLU A 276 -1.82 -30.26 -22.69
N LYS A 277 -1.09 -31.38 -22.59
CA LYS A 277 -0.02 -31.57 -21.57
C LYS A 277 -0.48 -31.27 -20.13
N ALA A 278 -1.66 -31.74 -19.75
CA ALA A 278 -2.30 -31.49 -18.45
C ALA A 278 -2.57 -30.01 -18.13
N LYS A 279 -2.67 -29.15 -19.16
CA LYS A 279 -3.10 -27.75 -19.01
C LYS A 279 -4.42 -27.53 -19.73
N LEU A 280 -5.40 -27.04 -18.99
CA LEU A 280 -6.67 -26.56 -19.54
C LEU A 280 -6.43 -25.21 -20.23
N ARG A 281 -6.71 -25.13 -21.53
CA ARG A 281 -6.78 -23.89 -22.30
C ARG A 281 -8.25 -23.61 -22.60
N VAL A 282 -8.67 -22.40 -22.29
CA VAL A 282 -9.97 -21.85 -22.66
C VAL A 282 -9.69 -20.73 -23.64
N ASP A 283 -10.27 -20.81 -24.83
CA ASP A 283 -10.12 -19.81 -25.86
C ASP A 283 -10.70 -18.48 -25.39
N ARG A 284 -10.09 -17.40 -25.85
CA ARG A 284 -10.54 -16.05 -25.51
C ARG A 284 -11.90 -15.82 -26.17
N LEU A 285 -12.91 -15.50 -25.36
CA LEU A 285 -14.21 -15.06 -25.87
C LEU A 285 -14.03 -13.93 -26.89
N GLU A 286 -14.67 -14.06 -28.05
CA GLU A 286 -14.71 -12.97 -29.02
C GLU A 286 -15.34 -11.72 -28.40
N LYS A 287 -14.84 -10.56 -28.86
CA LYS A 287 -15.20 -9.27 -28.30
C LYS A 287 -16.66 -8.95 -28.67
N ASN A 288 -17.59 -9.21 -27.75
CA ASN A 288 -18.99 -8.76 -27.84
C ASN A 288 -19.11 -7.25 -27.55
N THR A 289 -18.37 -6.40 -28.29
CA THR A 289 -18.59 -4.95 -28.27
C THR A 289 -19.36 -4.59 -29.54
N PRO A 290 -20.57 -3.99 -29.44
CA PRO A 290 -21.25 -3.45 -30.61
C PRO A 290 -20.32 -2.48 -31.37
N GLU A 291 -20.37 -2.48 -32.70
CA GLU A 291 -19.52 -1.59 -33.52
C GLU A 291 -19.82 -0.10 -33.33
N ASP A 292 -20.92 0.24 -32.65
CA ASP A 292 -21.30 1.62 -32.33
C ASP A 292 -21.19 1.88 -30.81
N ALA A 293 -20.01 2.33 -30.36
CA ALA A 293 -19.82 3.02 -29.09
C ALA A 293 -18.72 4.09 -29.22
#